data_AF-A0A662ZKI4-F1
#
_entry.id   AF-A0A662ZKI4-F1
#
_cell.length_a   1.000
_cell.length_b   1.000
_cell.length_c   1.000
_cell.angle_alpha   90.00
_cell.angle_beta   90.00
_cell.angle_gamma   90.00
#
_symmetry.space_group_name_H-M   'P 1'
#
loop_
_entity.id
_entity.type
_entity.pdbx_description
1 polymer ?
#
loop_
_entity_poly.entity_id
_entity_poly.type
_entity_poly.pdbx_seq_one_letter_code
_entity_poly.pdbx_strand_id
1 'polypeptide(L)'
;LNIFFCHIHITPIKSLILTDLTGIHEFYVTPKINAIRSITKNFLDIHLFIKAFSLWNILDSNSAQNYLTNTVFTNDVQKLKFICKFAGRKLVNGKSGWSFNENNYDKYIKDNDIYKCIKKLDAKRINDFTKEEKIKLASFILRYENDGEAVGDEDAQNYVNTVWNLSFTGISENDCHRIDNVDDA
;
A
#
# COMPACT_ATOMS: atom_id res chain seq x y z
N LEU A 1 -37.74 44.10 28.71
CA LEU A 1 -37.00 44.77 27.62
C LEU A 1 -36.04 43.74 27.02
N ASN A 2 -36.07 43.60 25.69
CA ASN A 2 -35.56 42.46 24.91
C ASN A 2 -34.07 42.12 25.09
N ILE A 3 -33.80 40.82 25.25
CA ILE A 3 -32.47 40.21 25.04
C ILE A 3 -32.41 39.82 23.56
N PHE A 4 -31.57 40.51 22.78
CA PHE A 4 -31.28 40.17 21.39
C PHE A 4 -30.36 38.93 21.35
N PHE A 5 -30.90 37.78 20.94
CA PHE A 5 -30.08 36.61 20.59
C PHE A 5 -29.52 36.80 19.17
N CYS A 6 -28.20 37.02 19.07
CA CYS A 6 -27.49 37.05 17.80
C CYS A 6 -27.36 35.61 17.25
N HIS A 7 -28.28 35.20 16.37
CA HIS A 7 -28.13 33.99 15.56
C HIS A 7 -27.22 34.31 14.37
N ILE A 8 -25.91 34.21 14.56
CA ILE A 8 -24.96 34.31 13.45
C ILE A 8 -25.16 33.11 12.53
N HIS A 9 -25.45 33.38 11.25
CA HIS A 9 -25.65 32.42 10.17
C HIS A 9 -24.40 31.58 9.92
N ILE A 10 -24.26 30.43 10.58
CA ILE A 10 -23.21 29.42 10.29
C ILE A 10 -23.61 28.52 9.11
N THR A 11 -24.91 28.46 8.78
CA THR A 11 -25.50 27.63 7.72
C THR A 11 -25.03 27.94 6.29
N PRO A 12 -24.88 29.22 5.85
CA PRO A 12 -24.52 29.54 4.47
C PRO A 12 -23.08 29.17 4.12
N ILE A 13 -22.15 29.36 5.05
CA ILE A 13 -20.72 29.05 4.84
C ILE A 13 -20.52 27.54 4.67
N LYS A 14 -21.22 26.74 5.49
CA LYS A 14 -21.18 25.27 5.38
C LYS A 14 -21.78 24.78 4.05
N SER A 15 -22.84 25.42 3.57
CA SER A 15 -23.45 25.13 2.27
C SER A 15 -22.50 25.44 1.12
N LEU A 16 -21.84 26.61 1.13
CA LEU A 16 -20.94 27.02 0.06
C LEU A 16 -19.70 26.12 -0.02
N ILE A 17 -19.07 25.81 1.11
CA ILE A 17 -17.94 24.89 1.20
C ILE A 17 -18.32 23.50 0.66
N LEU A 18 -19.53 23.02 0.96
CA LEU A 18 -20.00 21.72 0.49
C LEU A 18 -20.18 21.71 -1.04
N THR A 19 -20.71 22.80 -1.61
CA THR A 19 -20.86 22.95 -3.06
C THR A 19 -19.50 22.99 -3.77
N ASP A 20 -18.54 23.75 -3.24
CA ASP A 20 -17.19 23.84 -3.81
C ASP A 20 -16.45 22.48 -3.75
N LEU A 21 -16.56 21.75 -2.64
CA LEU A 21 -16.00 20.40 -2.50
C LEU A 21 -16.65 19.42 -3.48
N THR A 22 -17.97 19.53 -3.69
CA THR A 22 -18.70 18.72 -4.67
C THR A 22 -18.21 19.02 -6.08
N GLY A 23 -18.03 20.30 -6.42
CA GLY A 23 -17.46 20.72 -7.70
C GLY A 23 -16.04 20.19 -7.92
N ILE A 24 -15.15 20.28 -6.93
CA ILE A 24 -13.79 19.71 -7.03
C ILE A 24 -13.85 18.21 -7.29
N HIS A 25 -14.72 17.50 -6.57
CA HIS A 25 -14.93 16.06 -6.71
C HIS A 25 -15.40 15.68 -8.13
N GLU A 26 -16.43 16.35 -8.63
CA GLU A 26 -17.05 16.06 -9.92
C GLU A 26 -16.17 16.47 -11.11
N PHE A 27 -15.59 17.67 -11.08
CA PHE A 27 -14.87 18.22 -12.24
C PHE A 27 -13.40 17.80 -12.33
N TYR A 28 -12.76 17.45 -11.20
CA TYR A 28 -11.32 17.19 -11.19
C TYR A 28 -10.97 15.77 -10.77
N VAL A 29 -11.61 15.27 -9.72
CA VAL A 29 -11.21 14.00 -9.09
C VAL A 29 -11.73 12.81 -9.86
N THR A 30 -13.06 12.77 -10.07
CA THR A 30 -13.72 11.67 -10.79
C THR A 30 -13.13 11.46 -12.19
N PRO A 31 -12.92 12.51 -13.02
CA PRO A 31 -12.33 12.35 -14.34
C PRO A 31 -10.89 11.85 -14.28
N LYS A 32 -10.08 12.30 -13.32
CA LYS A 32 -8.69 11.85 -13.18
C LYS A 32 -8.59 10.40 -12.72
N ILE A 33 -9.42 9.97 -11.76
CA ILE A 33 -9.48 8.58 -11.34
C ILE A 33 -9.93 7.71 -12.52
N ASN A 34 -10.95 8.13 -13.26
CA ASN A 34 -11.44 7.41 -14.44
C ASN A 34 -10.38 7.34 -15.55
N ALA A 35 -9.61 8.41 -15.77
CA ALA A 35 -8.48 8.42 -16.71
C ALA A 35 -7.36 7.46 -16.27
N ILE A 36 -7.02 7.45 -14.98
CA ILE A 36 -6.02 6.50 -14.45
C ILE A 36 -6.52 5.06 -14.60
N ARG A 37 -7.81 4.80 -14.35
CA ARG A 37 -8.43 3.48 -14.52
C ARG A 37 -8.52 3.06 -15.99
N SER A 38 -8.68 3.99 -16.93
CA SER A 38 -8.74 3.65 -18.36
C SER A 38 -7.37 3.32 -18.95
N ILE A 39 -6.28 3.84 -18.38
CA ILE A 39 -4.91 3.62 -18.86
C ILE A 39 -4.28 2.37 -18.22
N THR A 40 -4.77 1.92 -17.06
CA THR A 40 -4.19 0.81 -16.31
C THR A 40 -5.09 -0.43 -16.32
N LYS A 41 -4.53 -1.57 -16.75
CA LYS A 41 -5.25 -2.85 -16.72
C LYS A 41 -5.57 -3.29 -15.28
N ASN A 42 -4.72 -2.91 -14.33
CA ASN A 42 -4.91 -3.13 -12.90
C ASN A 42 -4.41 -1.91 -12.13
N PHE A 43 -5.32 -1.27 -11.38
CA PHE A 43 -5.03 -0.03 -10.65
C PHE A 43 -4.00 -0.24 -9.52
N LEU A 44 -3.82 -1.47 -9.01
CA LEU A 44 -2.75 -1.78 -8.05
C LEU A 44 -1.34 -1.61 -8.63
N ASP A 45 -1.18 -1.69 -9.95
CA ASP A 45 0.12 -1.66 -10.61
C ASP A 45 0.66 -0.23 -10.78
N ILE A 46 -0.13 0.78 -10.40
CA ILE A 46 0.30 2.19 -10.42
C ILE A 46 1.47 2.39 -9.46
N HIS A 47 2.55 3.00 -9.95
CA HIS A 47 3.76 3.27 -9.16
C HIS A 47 3.45 4.02 -7.85
N LEU A 48 2.60 5.05 -7.91
CA LEU A 48 2.15 5.84 -6.76
C LEU A 48 0.80 5.38 -6.20
N PHE A 49 0.49 4.07 -6.30
CA PHE A 49 -0.81 3.52 -5.90
C PHE A 49 -1.25 3.99 -4.50
N ILE A 50 -0.40 3.92 -3.47
CA ILE A 50 -0.78 4.34 -2.11
C ILE A 50 -1.21 5.80 -2.06
N LYS A 51 -0.50 6.70 -2.76
CA LYS A 51 -0.84 8.13 -2.81
C LYS A 51 -2.15 8.35 -3.56
N ALA A 52 -2.30 7.70 -4.72
CA ALA A 52 -3.51 7.79 -5.54
C ALA A 52 -4.74 7.23 -4.81
N PHE A 53 -4.60 6.08 -4.16
CA PHE A 53 -5.65 5.44 -3.39
C PHE A 53 -6.01 6.25 -2.13
N SER A 54 -5.02 6.81 -1.43
CA SER A 54 -5.27 7.69 -0.28
C SER A 54 -6.09 8.92 -0.69
N LEU A 55 -5.69 9.58 -1.79
CA LEU A 55 -6.42 10.72 -2.35
C LEU A 55 -7.84 10.32 -2.74
N TRP A 56 -8.01 9.21 -3.46
CA TRP A 56 -9.32 8.67 -3.80
C TRP A 56 -10.17 8.43 -2.55
N ASN A 57 -9.63 7.76 -1.52
CA ASN A 57 -10.35 7.46 -0.30
C ASN A 57 -10.73 8.71 0.51
N ILE A 58 -9.99 9.81 0.41
CA ILE A 58 -10.36 11.11 1.03
C ILE A 58 -11.55 11.73 0.30
N LEU A 59 -11.58 11.62 -1.04
CA LEU A 59 -12.51 12.33 -1.89
C LEU A 59 -13.83 11.57 -2.10
N ASP A 60 -13.74 10.24 -2.19
CA ASP A 60 -14.86 9.32 -2.26
C ASP A 60 -14.49 8.00 -1.60
N SER A 61 -14.59 7.99 -0.27
CA SER A 61 -14.32 6.80 0.54
C SER A 61 -15.19 5.61 0.13
N ASN A 62 -16.46 5.83 -0.23
CA ASN A 62 -17.39 4.75 -0.56
C ASN A 62 -16.94 4.01 -1.81
N SER A 63 -16.62 4.72 -2.90
CA SER A 63 -16.17 4.04 -4.12
C SER A 63 -14.77 3.43 -3.99
N ALA A 64 -13.88 4.04 -3.19
CA ALA A 64 -12.57 3.48 -2.89
C ALA A 64 -12.67 2.17 -2.07
N GLN A 65 -13.53 2.15 -1.04
CA GLN A 65 -13.80 0.93 -0.27
C GLN A 65 -14.47 -0.14 -1.13
N ASN A 66 -15.43 0.25 -1.97
CA ASN A 66 -16.09 -0.65 -2.92
C ASN A 66 -15.07 -1.34 -3.86
N TYR A 67 -14.08 -0.60 -4.34
CA TYR A 67 -12.98 -1.17 -5.14
C TYR A 67 -12.15 -2.19 -4.34
N LEU A 68 -11.81 -1.90 -3.08
CA LEU A 68 -11.10 -2.87 -2.25
C LEU A 68 -11.93 -4.15 -2.05
N THR A 69 -13.17 -4.03 -1.58
CA THR A 69 -14.02 -5.17 -1.24
C THR A 69 -14.38 -6.01 -2.46
N ASN A 70 -14.77 -5.37 -3.57
CA ASN A 70 -15.33 -6.07 -4.73
C ASN A 70 -14.30 -6.37 -5.84
N THR A 71 -13.10 -5.76 -5.80
CA THR A 71 -12.06 -6.02 -6.81
C THR A 71 -10.77 -6.57 -6.19
N VAL A 72 -10.25 -5.96 -5.13
CA VAL A 72 -8.94 -6.36 -4.59
C VAL A 72 -9.04 -7.57 -3.66
N PHE A 73 -10.01 -7.59 -2.75
CA PHE A 73 -10.10 -8.60 -1.68
C PHE A 73 -10.82 -9.89 -2.08
N THR A 74 -11.38 -9.94 -3.29
CA THR A 74 -11.98 -11.15 -3.88
C THR A 74 -10.92 -12.17 -4.33
N ASN A 75 -9.66 -11.77 -4.45
CA ASN A 75 -8.55 -12.63 -4.84
C ASN A 75 -7.38 -12.45 -3.86
N ASP A 76 -6.91 -13.53 -3.24
CA ASP A 76 -5.80 -13.46 -2.27
C ASP A 76 -4.50 -12.92 -2.87
N VAL A 77 -4.21 -13.19 -4.15
CA VAL A 77 -3.01 -12.63 -4.81
C VAL A 77 -3.11 -11.10 -4.86
N GLN A 78 -4.26 -10.56 -5.27
CA GLN A 78 -4.48 -9.11 -5.34
C GLN A 78 -4.48 -8.47 -3.95
N LYS A 79 -5.09 -9.13 -2.96
CA LYS A 79 -5.07 -8.73 -1.55
C LYS A 79 -3.64 -8.65 -1.00
N LEU A 80 -2.80 -9.64 -1.30
CA LEU A 80 -1.41 -9.66 -0.85
C LEU A 80 -0.53 -8.65 -1.60
N LYS A 81 -0.76 -8.45 -2.91
CA LYS A 81 -0.12 -7.36 -3.67
C LYS A 81 -0.46 -5.99 -3.11
N PHE A 82 -1.71 -5.77 -2.70
CA PHE A 82 -2.12 -4.56 -2.01
C PHE A 82 -1.32 -4.34 -0.71
N ILE A 83 -1.13 -5.39 0.10
CA ILE A 83 -0.30 -5.30 1.31
C ILE A 83 1.16 -4.99 1.00
N CYS A 84 1.74 -5.57 -0.05
CA CYS A 84 3.11 -5.26 -0.49
C CYS A 84 3.34 -3.78 -0.83
N LYS A 85 2.27 -3.02 -1.13
CA LYS A 85 2.37 -1.56 -1.37
C LYS A 85 2.58 -0.75 -0.09
N PHE A 86 2.26 -1.29 1.08
CA PHE A 86 2.47 -0.64 2.38
C PHE A 86 3.84 -0.93 3.00
N ALA A 87 4.60 -1.87 2.42
CA ALA A 87 5.94 -2.19 2.89
C ALA A 87 6.91 -1.02 2.67
N GLY A 88 7.57 -0.58 3.73
CA GLY A 88 8.63 0.44 3.69
C GLY A 88 10.00 -0.15 3.98
N ARG A 89 11.06 0.43 3.39
CA ARG A 89 12.43 0.06 3.72
C ARG A 89 12.76 0.43 5.16
N LYS A 90 13.47 -0.45 5.87
CA LYS A 90 13.97 -0.25 7.23
C LYS A 90 15.39 -0.80 7.34
N LEU A 91 16.20 -0.20 8.21
CA LEU A 91 17.47 -0.77 8.62
C LEU A 91 17.23 -1.69 9.82
N VAL A 92 17.68 -2.94 9.71
CA VAL A 92 17.59 -3.96 10.76
C VAL A 92 19.01 -4.42 11.06
N ASN A 93 19.54 -4.09 12.24
CA ASN A 93 20.92 -4.42 12.65
C ASN A 93 21.99 -4.04 11.60
N GLY A 94 21.84 -2.87 10.96
CA GLY A 94 22.73 -2.39 9.91
C GLY A 94 22.50 -2.99 8.52
N LYS A 95 21.51 -3.88 8.35
CA LYS A 95 21.17 -4.53 7.07
C LYS A 95 19.85 -4.02 6.48
N SER A 96 19.73 -4.20 5.16
CA SER A 96 18.50 -3.99 4.37
C SER A 96 17.32 -4.75 5.00
N GLY A 97 16.07 -4.31 4.88
CA GLY A 97 14.89 -5.02 5.38
C GLY A 97 13.59 -4.30 5.03
N TRP A 98 12.47 -5.00 5.26
CA TRP A 98 11.12 -4.47 5.05
C TRP A 98 10.37 -4.34 6.37
N SER A 99 9.61 -3.27 6.49
CA SER A 99 8.75 -3.00 7.64
C SER A 99 7.32 -2.74 7.20
N PHE A 100 6.39 -3.09 8.08
CA PHE A 100 4.96 -2.89 7.89
C PHE A 100 4.45 -2.09 9.08
N ASN A 101 3.94 -0.89 8.81
CA ASN A 101 3.27 -0.09 9.83
C ASN A 101 1.78 -0.44 9.79
N GLU A 102 1.32 -1.21 10.77
CA GLU A 102 -0.06 -1.71 10.87
C GLU A 102 -1.09 -0.58 10.77
N ASN A 103 -0.81 0.59 11.37
CA ASN A 103 -1.70 1.76 11.33
C ASN A 103 -2.06 2.22 9.90
N ASN A 104 -1.24 1.88 8.90
CA ASN A 104 -1.49 2.30 7.52
C ASN A 104 -2.56 1.45 6.82
N TYR A 105 -2.77 0.20 7.24
CA TYR A 105 -3.67 -0.74 6.55
C TYR A 105 -4.65 -1.48 7.46
N ASP A 106 -4.54 -1.35 8.78
CA ASP A 106 -5.42 -1.97 9.79
C ASP A 106 -6.91 -1.75 9.51
N LYS A 107 -7.27 -0.53 9.10
CA LYS A 107 -8.64 -0.17 8.71
C LYS A 107 -9.22 -0.97 7.53
N TYR A 108 -8.38 -1.68 6.78
CA TYR A 108 -8.79 -2.47 5.62
C TYR A 108 -8.68 -3.98 5.88
N ILE A 109 -7.63 -4.43 6.56
CA ILE A 109 -7.35 -5.85 6.82
C ILE A 109 -6.40 -6.02 8.00
N LYS A 110 -6.66 -7.00 8.85
CA LYS A 110 -5.88 -7.29 10.06
C LYS A 110 -4.67 -8.16 9.76
N ASP A 111 -3.60 -8.00 10.54
CA ASP A 111 -2.36 -8.78 10.42
C ASP A 111 -2.58 -10.30 10.42
N ASN A 112 -3.45 -10.79 11.31
CA ASN A 112 -3.80 -12.21 11.40
C ASN A 112 -4.43 -12.75 10.10
N ASP A 113 -5.26 -11.94 9.43
CA ASP A 113 -5.90 -12.33 8.17
C ASP A 113 -4.89 -12.32 7.02
N ILE A 114 -3.97 -11.35 7.01
CA ILE A 114 -2.84 -11.31 6.07
C ILE A 114 -1.97 -12.56 6.27
N TYR A 115 -1.56 -12.84 7.50
CA TYR A 115 -0.73 -14.00 7.83
C TYR A 115 -1.37 -15.32 7.35
N LYS A 116 -2.64 -15.56 7.73
CA LYS A 116 -3.39 -16.74 7.29
C LYS A 116 -3.52 -16.82 5.77
N CYS A 117 -3.69 -15.68 5.11
CA CYS A 117 -3.77 -15.58 3.65
C CYS A 117 -2.44 -16.03 3.00
N ILE A 118 -1.30 -15.55 3.50
CA ILE A 118 0.02 -15.92 2.98
C ILE A 118 0.30 -17.41 3.23
N LYS A 119 0.02 -17.94 4.42
CA LYS A 119 0.26 -19.36 4.75
C LYS A 119 -0.58 -20.35 3.93
N LYS A 120 -1.69 -19.90 3.33
CA LYS A 120 -2.54 -20.70 2.44
C LYS A 120 -2.11 -20.68 0.97
N LEU A 121 -1.10 -19.87 0.60
CA LEU A 121 -0.61 -19.84 -0.78
C LEU A 121 0.06 -21.17 -1.14
N ASP A 122 -0.36 -21.76 -2.24
CA ASP A 122 0.36 -22.87 -2.87
C ASP A 122 1.53 -22.36 -3.73
N ALA A 123 2.45 -23.27 -4.08
CA ALA A 123 3.64 -22.95 -4.87
C ALA A 123 3.33 -22.31 -6.23
N LYS A 124 2.19 -22.64 -6.85
CA LYS A 124 1.78 -22.07 -8.14
C LYS A 124 1.40 -20.61 -7.98
N ARG A 125 0.60 -20.26 -6.97
CA ARG A 125 0.18 -18.89 -6.68
C ARG A 125 1.31 -18.00 -6.21
N ILE A 126 2.32 -18.55 -5.52
CA ILE A 126 3.51 -17.78 -5.12
C ILE A 126 4.26 -17.25 -6.36
N ASN A 127 4.19 -17.93 -7.51
CA ASN A 127 4.82 -17.45 -8.74
C ASN A 127 4.14 -16.24 -9.40
N ASP A 128 2.95 -15.85 -8.94
CA ASP A 128 2.26 -14.64 -9.42
C ASP A 128 2.84 -13.34 -8.83
N PHE A 129 3.76 -13.47 -7.87
CA PHE A 129 4.45 -12.36 -7.20
C PHE A 129 5.84 -12.13 -7.78
N THR A 130 6.25 -10.86 -7.84
CA THR A 130 7.62 -10.45 -8.17
C THR A 130 8.60 -10.90 -7.09
N LYS A 131 9.90 -10.86 -7.39
CA LYS A 131 10.96 -11.17 -6.40
C LYS A 131 10.84 -10.28 -5.16
N GLU A 132 10.64 -8.97 -5.34
CA GLU A 132 10.47 -8.03 -4.24
C GLU A 132 9.21 -8.31 -3.41
N GLU A 133 8.08 -8.58 -4.06
CA GLU A 133 6.83 -8.93 -3.36
C GLU A 133 7.00 -10.23 -2.54
N LYS A 134 7.69 -11.24 -3.08
CA LYS A 134 7.99 -12.47 -2.33
C LYS A 134 8.82 -12.17 -1.07
N ILE A 135 9.86 -11.34 -1.19
CA ILE A 135 10.67 -10.93 -0.03
C ILE A 135 9.82 -10.16 0.98
N LYS A 136 9.00 -9.20 0.54
CA LYS A 136 8.07 -8.45 1.42
C LYS A 136 7.11 -9.36 2.17
N LEU A 137 6.51 -10.35 1.50
CA LEU A 137 5.60 -11.31 2.13
C LEU A 137 6.33 -12.23 3.12
N ALA A 138 7.56 -12.65 2.80
CA ALA A 138 8.40 -13.41 3.73
C ALA A 138 8.78 -12.56 4.96
N SER A 139 9.17 -11.29 4.77
CA SER A 139 9.40 -10.36 5.87
C SER A 139 8.15 -10.16 6.73
N PHE A 140 6.96 -10.15 6.13
CA PHE A 140 5.70 -10.06 6.87
C PHE A 140 5.49 -11.27 7.78
N ILE A 141 5.67 -12.49 7.26
CA ILE A 141 5.55 -13.74 8.04
C ILE A 141 6.52 -13.72 9.21
N LEU A 142 7.80 -13.48 8.93
CA LEU A 142 8.85 -13.52 9.95
C LEU A 142 8.62 -12.47 11.02
N ARG A 143 8.19 -11.26 10.64
CA ARG A 143 7.77 -10.22 11.59
C ARG A 143 6.61 -10.68 12.47
N TYR A 144 5.59 -11.27 11.88
CA TYR A 144 4.41 -11.73 12.61
C TYR A 144 4.73 -12.87 13.59
N GLU A 145 5.64 -13.78 13.20
CA GLU A 145 6.10 -14.89 14.05
C GLU A 145 7.14 -14.46 15.10
N ASN A 146 7.72 -13.28 14.97
CA ASN A 146 8.73 -12.70 15.87
C ASN A 146 8.18 -11.46 16.62
N ASP A 147 6.96 -11.56 17.15
CA ASP A 147 6.30 -10.54 17.99
C ASP A 147 6.29 -9.11 17.41
N GLY A 148 6.27 -8.97 16.08
CA GLY A 148 6.21 -7.68 15.40
C GLY A 148 7.56 -7.07 15.03
N GLU A 149 8.67 -7.71 15.37
CA GLU A 149 10.02 -7.20 15.06
C GLU A 149 10.37 -7.40 13.59
N ALA A 150 10.86 -6.33 12.95
CA ALA A 150 11.24 -6.38 11.54
C ALA A 150 12.50 -7.25 11.33
N VAL A 151 12.57 -7.91 10.18
CA VAL A 151 13.70 -8.79 9.82
C VAL A 151 14.49 -8.23 8.64
N GLY A 152 15.75 -8.67 8.52
CA GLY A 152 16.61 -8.32 7.40
C GLY A 152 16.17 -8.99 6.10
N ASP A 153 16.59 -8.41 4.97
CA ASP A 153 16.34 -8.96 3.63
C ASP A 153 16.93 -10.37 3.49
N GLU A 154 18.06 -10.65 4.15
CA GLU A 154 18.73 -11.96 4.13
C GLU A 154 17.85 -13.07 4.72
N ASP A 155 17.24 -12.83 5.88
CA ASP A 155 16.34 -13.79 6.54
C ASP A 155 15.09 -14.04 5.70
N ALA A 156 14.50 -12.97 5.16
CA ALA A 156 13.35 -13.07 4.27
C ALA A 156 13.69 -13.81 2.97
N GLN A 157 14.87 -13.56 2.40
CA GLN A 157 15.35 -14.23 1.20
C GLN A 157 15.60 -15.73 1.46
N ASN A 158 16.17 -16.07 2.62
CA ASN A 158 16.36 -17.44 3.05
C ASN A 158 15.01 -18.17 3.20
N TYR A 159 14.00 -17.52 3.79
CA TYR A 159 12.64 -18.06 3.87
C TYR A 159 12.07 -18.38 2.49
N VAL A 160 12.19 -17.47 1.51
CA VAL A 160 11.69 -17.74 0.16
C VAL A 160 12.42 -18.93 -0.50
N ASN A 161 13.73 -19.01 -0.33
CA ASN A 161 14.53 -20.05 -0.95
C ASN A 161 14.26 -21.44 -0.33
N THR A 162 14.07 -21.50 0.99
CA THR A 162 13.97 -22.77 1.73
C THR A 162 12.54 -23.23 1.93
N VAL A 163 11.64 -22.33 2.35
CA VAL A 163 10.25 -22.68 2.70
C VAL A 163 9.37 -22.71 1.46
N TRP A 164 9.54 -21.74 0.56
CA TRP A 164 8.80 -21.73 -0.71
C TRP A 164 9.52 -22.51 -1.81
N ASN A 165 10.73 -23.00 -1.55
CA ASN A 165 11.56 -23.75 -2.49
C ASN A 165 11.73 -23.02 -3.84
N LEU A 166 11.83 -21.70 -3.79
CA LEU A 166 12.04 -20.84 -4.96
C LEU A 166 13.48 -20.34 -4.95
N SER A 167 14.37 -21.07 -5.62
CA SER A 167 15.74 -20.58 -5.82
C SER A 167 15.72 -19.38 -6.78
N PHE A 168 15.96 -18.16 -6.27
CA PHE A 168 16.25 -17.04 -7.15
C PHE A 168 17.69 -17.11 -7.62
N THR A 169 17.92 -17.74 -8.77
CA THR A 169 19.20 -17.62 -9.47
C THR A 169 19.26 -16.23 -10.10
N GLY A 170 19.82 -15.25 -9.40
CA GLY A 170 20.04 -13.90 -9.92
C GLY A 170 20.09 -12.83 -8.83
N ILE A 171 21.22 -12.73 -8.15
CA ILE A 171 21.74 -11.46 -7.65
C ILE A 171 23.05 -11.27 -8.42
N SER A 172 23.06 -10.39 -9.42
CA SER A 172 24.32 -9.80 -9.86
C SER A 172 24.63 -8.67 -8.88
N GLU A 173 25.72 -8.81 -8.15
CA GLU A 173 26.23 -7.85 -7.15
C GLU A 173 26.68 -6.48 -7.73
N ASN A 174 26.15 -6.02 -8.87
CA ASN A 174 26.76 -4.89 -9.61
C ASN A 174 25.94 -3.59 -9.76
N ASP A 175 24.85 -3.38 -9.02
CA ASP A 175 24.12 -2.09 -9.08
C ASP A 175 24.35 -1.16 -7.87
N CYS A 176 25.43 -1.36 -7.10
CA CYS A 176 25.87 -0.41 -6.08
C CYS A 176 27.15 0.36 -6.45
N HIS A 177 27.33 0.78 -7.70
CA HIS A 177 28.31 1.81 -8.04
C HIS A 177 27.81 2.72 -9.15
N ARG A 178 27.06 3.76 -8.76
CA ARG A 178 27.08 5.05 -9.47
C ARG A 178 26.53 6.19 -8.60
N ILE A 179 27.33 6.63 -7.62
CA ILE A 179 27.33 8.04 -7.24
C ILE A 179 28.57 8.59 -7.93
N ASP A 180 28.34 9.17 -9.11
CA ASP A 180 29.35 9.93 -9.80
C ASP A 180 29.76 11.10 -8.89
N ASN A 181 31.07 11.22 -8.66
CA ASN A 181 31.71 12.42 -8.16
C ASN A 181 31.18 13.63 -8.95
N VAL A 182 30.66 14.63 -8.25
CA VAL A 182 30.66 16.00 -8.77
C VAL A 182 31.66 16.74 -7.92
N ASP A 183 32.76 17.06 -8.58
CA ASP A 183 33.92 17.78 -8.08
C ASP A 183 33.56 19.15 -7.49
N ASP A 184 34.35 19.54 -6.50
CA ASP A 184 34.54 20.90 -6.04
C ASP A 184 35.04 21.81 -7.18
N ALA A 185 34.35 22.94 -7.38
CA ALA A 185 34.90 24.20 -7.87
C ALA A 185 33.99 25.37 -7.44
#